data_AF-A0A6P1F3D6-F1
#
_entry.id   AF-A0A6P1F3D6-F1
#
_cell.length_a   1.000
_cell.length_b   1.000
_cell.length_c   1.000
_cell.angle_alpha   90.00
_cell.angle_beta   90.00
_cell.angle_gamma   90.00
#
_symmetry.space_group_name_H-M   'P 1'
#
loop_
_entity.id
_entity.type
_entity.pdbx_description
1 polymer ?
#
loop_
_entity_poly.entity_id
_entity_poly.type
_entity_poly.pdbx_seq_one_letter_code
_entity_poly.pdbx_strand_id
1 'polypeptide(L)'
;MTPLRGSAAREWLEARGVLADPAAALALVAQEWAAPEVVLRRMWHTAAALHRSGSDAGAVLVVIPLEGVVAFETPGGAIASVGRGRFAALPASATLTTGAPSARIELLIRPPGPSPERAVRSSPALPVLVATANAILDGALDPEEPSRAGLGSALESLLAAVLAGSAP
;
A
#
# COMPACT_ATOMS: atom_id res chain seq x y z
N MET A 1 -3.38 -19.16 -3.22
CA MET A 1 -4.32 -18.22 -3.85
C MET A 1 -4.14 -18.25 -5.37
N THR A 2 -5.23 -18.27 -6.12
CA THR A 2 -5.20 -18.22 -7.60
C THR A 2 -5.12 -16.77 -8.07
N PRO A 3 -4.23 -16.42 -9.03
CA PRO A 3 -4.13 -15.06 -9.54
C PRO A 3 -5.38 -14.66 -10.35
N LEU A 4 -5.86 -13.45 -10.11
CA LEU A 4 -6.78 -12.74 -10.99
C LEU A 4 -6.03 -12.31 -12.26
N ARG A 5 -6.72 -12.30 -13.41
CA ARG A 5 -6.11 -11.94 -14.71
C ARG A 5 -7.01 -11.01 -15.51
N GLY A 6 -6.41 -10.14 -16.31
CA GLY A 6 -7.12 -9.29 -17.26
C GLY A 6 -8.18 -8.42 -16.58
N SER A 7 -9.43 -8.49 -17.05
CA SER A 7 -10.54 -7.70 -16.51
C SER A 7 -10.79 -7.94 -15.03
N ALA A 8 -10.76 -9.19 -14.55
CA ALA A 8 -10.99 -9.50 -13.14
C ALA A 8 -9.95 -8.83 -12.21
N ALA A 9 -8.70 -8.69 -12.67
CA ALA A 9 -7.67 -7.97 -11.91
C ALA A 9 -7.95 -6.45 -11.90
N ARG A 10 -8.45 -5.89 -13.00
CA ARG A 10 -8.80 -4.47 -13.10
C ARG A 10 -10.04 -4.13 -12.27
N GLU A 11 -11.08 -4.95 -12.35
CA GLU A 11 -12.31 -4.80 -11.54
C GLU A 11 -11.99 -4.83 -10.04
N TRP A 12 -11.09 -5.73 -9.61
CA TRP A 12 -10.64 -5.77 -8.22
C TRP A 12 -9.96 -4.47 -7.78
N LEU A 13 -9.11 -3.90 -8.63
CA LEU A 13 -8.40 -2.64 -8.38
C LEU A 13 -9.36 -1.45 -8.41
N GLU A 14 -10.28 -1.40 -9.37
CA GLU A 14 -11.23 -0.31 -9.57
C GLU A 14 -12.22 -0.21 -8.40
N ALA A 15 -12.71 -1.35 -7.90
CA ALA A 15 -13.50 -1.41 -6.67
C ALA A 15 -12.80 -0.83 -5.43
N ARG A 16 -11.49 -0.57 -5.53
CA ARG A 16 -10.62 -0.03 -4.48
C ARG A 16 -10.04 1.34 -4.85
N GLY A 17 -10.61 2.00 -5.86
CA GLY A 17 -10.21 3.33 -6.32
C GLY A 17 -8.88 3.34 -7.08
N VAL A 18 -8.44 2.19 -7.59
CA VAL A 18 -7.18 2.04 -8.35
C VAL A 18 -7.48 1.68 -9.80
N LEU A 19 -7.04 2.51 -10.74
CA LEU A 19 -7.17 2.26 -12.17
C LEU A 19 -5.85 1.73 -12.72
N ALA A 20 -5.88 0.56 -13.35
CA ALA A 20 -4.73 0.04 -14.10
C ALA A 20 -4.84 0.44 -15.57
N ASP A 21 -3.70 0.75 -16.18
CA ASP A 21 -3.64 0.99 -17.63
C ASP A 21 -4.21 -0.23 -18.41
N PRO A 22 -5.16 -0.03 -19.35
CA PRO A 22 -5.78 -1.10 -20.11
C PRO A 22 -4.80 -1.90 -21.00
N ALA A 23 -3.63 -1.36 -21.36
CA ALA A 23 -2.72 -1.99 -22.31
C ALA A 23 -1.94 -3.21 -21.75
N ALA A 24 -1.79 -3.34 -20.44
CA ALA A 24 -0.95 -4.38 -19.84
C ALA A 24 -1.69 -5.71 -19.62
N ALA A 25 -0.99 -6.84 -19.86
CA ALA A 25 -1.43 -8.17 -19.44
C ALA A 25 -1.31 -8.30 -17.91
N LEU A 26 -2.28 -7.73 -17.19
CA LEU A 26 -2.28 -7.66 -15.74
C LEU A 26 -2.65 -9.01 -15.13
N ALA A 27 -1.78 -9.53 -14.27
CA ALA A 27 -2.11 -10.57 -13.31
C ALA A 27 -1.93 -10.01 -11.90
N LEU A 28 -2.81 -10.40 -10.98
CA LEU A 28 -2.86 -9.87 -9.62
C LEU A 28 -3.13 -10.99 -8.61
N VAL A 29 -2.32 -11.06 -7.57
CA VAL A 29 -2.61 -11.82 -6.33
C VAL A 29 -2.70 -10.79 -5.22
N ALA A 30 -3.86 -10.67 -4.58
CA ALA A 30 -4.10 -9.64 -3.59
C ALA A 30 -4.85 -10.17 -2.36
N GLN A 31 -4.40 -9.76 -1.19
CA GLN A 31 -5.13 -9.89 0.08
C GLN A 31 -5.39 -8.50 0.63
N GLU A 32 -6.51 -8.38 1.33
CA GLU A 32 -6.94 -7.15 1.94
C GLU A 32 -7.49 -7.44 3.34
N TRP A 33 -7.13 -6.56 4.26
CA TRP A 33 -7.71 -6.45 5.57
C TRP A 33 -8.06 -4.99 5.83
N ALA A 34 -9.19 -4.72 6.44
CA ALA A 34 -9.69 -3.37 6.64
C ALA A 34 -10.33 -3.20 8.02
N ALA A 35 -10.03 -2.09 8.69
CA ALA A 35 -10.65 -1.60 9.91
C ALA A 35 -11.11 -0.14 9.68
N PRO A 36 -11.88 0.49 10.59
CA PRO A 36 -12.54 1.78 10.32
C PRO A 36 -11.67 2.89 9.71
N GLU A 37 -10.39 3.01 10.10
CA GLU A 37 -9.47 4.06 9.60
C GLU A 37 -8.21 3.50 8.91
N VAL A 38 -8.15 2.17 8.71
CA VAL A 38 -6.97 1.49 8.15
C VAL A 38 -7.38 0.47 7.10
N VAL A 39 -6.76 0.56 5.93
CA VAL A 39 -6.79 -0.53 4.94
C VAL A 39 -5.38 -1.04 4.72
N LEU A 40 -5.21 -2.34 4.94
CA LEU A 40 -3.96 -3.06 4.71
C LEU A 40 -4.13 -3.99 3.51
N ARG A 41 -3.19 -3.92 2.57
CA ARG A 41 -3.18 -4.79 1.39
C ARG A 41 -1.80 -5.42 1.21
N ARG A 42 -1.77 -6.68 0.80
CA ARG A 42 -0.57 -7.31 0.24
C ARG A 42 -0.88 -7.71 -1.19
N MET A 43 -0.06 -7.25 -2.12
CA MET A 43 -0.30 -7.47 -3.54
C MET A 43 0.97 -7.91 -4.24
N TRP A 44 0.82 -8.88 -5.14
CA TRP A 44 1.76 -9.18 -6.21
C TRP A 44 1.07 -8.91 -7.55
N HIS A 45 1.77 -8.31 -8.50
CA HIS A 45 1.27 -8.18 -9.86
C HIS A 45 2.38 -8.14 -10.92
N THR A 46 2.03 -8.39 -12.17
CA THR A 46 2.91 -8.15 -13.36
C THR A 46 3.12 -6.65 -13.60
N ALA A 47 4.11 -6.28 -14.42
CA ALA A 47 4.39 -4.87 -14.72
C ALA A 47 3.11 -4.07 -15.06
N ALA A 48 2.92 -2.94 -14.37
CA ALA A 48 1.71 -2.12 -14.49
C ALA A 48 1.95 -0.67 -14.06
N ALA A 49 1.14 0.23 -14.61
CA ALA A 49 0.92 1.59 -14.12
C ALA A 49 -0.46 1.64 -13.44
N LEU A 50 -0.48 1.99 -12.15
CA LEU A 50 -1.64 1.97 -11.27
C LEU A 50 -1.90 3.39 -10.78
N HIS A 51 -3.11 3.90 -11.02
CA HIS A 51 -3.49 5.29 -10.79
C HIS A 51 -4.56 5.34 -9.72
N ARG A 52 -4.36 6.17 -8.69
CA ARG A 52 -5.36 6.40 -7.64
C ARG A 52 -5.98 7.76 -7.79
N SER A 53 -7.28 7.78 -8.00
CA SER A 53 -8.07 9.01 -7.90
C SER A 53 -8.17 9.42 -6.43
N GLY A 54 -7.98 10.70 -6.13
CA GLY A 54 -7.92 11.24 -4.76
C GLY A 54 -9.25 11.30 -4.00
N SER A 55 -10.13 10.30 -4.15
CA SER A 55 -11.38 10.22 -3.38
C SER A 55 -11.14 10.12 -1.86
N ASP A 56 -9.97 9.62 -1.46
CA ASP A 56 -9.52 9.55 -0.06
C ASP A 56 -8.75 10.81 0.34
N ALA A 57 -9.40 11.97 0.21
CA ALA A 57 -8.81 13.24 0.62
C ALA A 57 -8.33 13.18 2.09
N GLY A 58 -7.06 13.52 2.32
CA GLY A 58 -6.43 13.46 3.65
C GLY A 58 -5.85 12.12 4.06
N ALA A 59 -6.08 11.03 3.30
CA ALA A 59 -5.44 9.75 3.59
C ALA A 59 -3.99 9.69 3.09
N VAL A 60 -3.21 8.82 3.73
CA VAL A 60 -1.80 8.55 3.44
C VAL A 60 -1.67 7.12 2.99
N LEU A 61 -1.04 6.95 1.83
CA LEU A 61 -0.63 5.68 1.31
C LEU A 61 0.83 5.41 1.67
N VAL A 62 1.08 4.36 2.41
CA VAL A 62 2.42 3.84 2.69
C VAL A 62 2.65 2.61 1.83
N VAL A 63 3.63 2.69 0.93
CA VAL A 63 4.04 1.62 0.03
C VAL A 63 5.34 0.99 0.51
N ILE A 64 5.32 -0.32 0.75
CA ILE A 64 6.49 -1.08 1.21
C ILE A 64 6.78 -2.20 0.20
N PRO A 65 7.78 -2.04 -0.68
CA PRO A 65 8.16 -3.10 -1.62
C PRO A 65 8.71 -4.33 -0.88
N LEU A 66 8.13 -5.48 -1.20
CA LEU A 66 8.62 -6.80 -0.79
C LEU A 66 9.52 -7.40 -1.89
N GLU A 67 9.17 -7.14 -3.15
CA GLU A 67 9.89 -7.57 -4.35
C GLU A 67 9.80 -6.48 -5.43
N GLY A 68 10.90 -6.27 -6.15
CA GLY A 68 10.98 -5.30 -7.24
C GLY A 68 11.16 -3.86 -6.76
N VAL A 69 10.92 -2.93 -7.69
CA VAL A 69 11.04 -1.49 -7.48
C VAL A 69 9.74 -0.83 -7.95
N VAL A 70 9.21 0.07 -7.13
CA VAL A 70 8.02 0.85 -7.44
C VAL A 70 8.45 2.29 -7.70
N ALA A 71 8.17 2.79 -8.90
CA ALA A 71 8.30 4.19 -9.23
C ALA A 71 6.99 4.93 -8.92
N PHE A 72 7.07 6.18 -8.52
CA PHE A 72 5.90 7.03 -8.33
C PHE A 72 6.21 8.46 -8.76
N GLU A 73 5.20 9.11 -9.32
CA GLU A 73 5.31 10.48 -9.83
C GLU A 73 4.80 11.47 -8.79
N THR A 74 5.59 12.47 -8.43
CA THR A 74 5.22 13.57 -7.53
C THR A 74 4.38 14.64 -8.26
N PRO A 75 3.62 15.51 -7.56
CA PRO A 75 2.83 16.56 -8.21
C PRO A 75 3.65 17.55 -9.05
N GLY A 76 4.96 17.66 -8.79
CA GLY A 76 5.90 18.45 -9.60
C GLY A 76 6.50 17.69 -10.79
N GLY A 77 6.00 16.49 -11.12
CA GLY A 77 6.51 15.64 -12.19
C GLY A 77 7.82 14.91 -11.87
N ALA A 78 8.41 15.11 -10.70
CA ALA A 78 9.60 14.36 -10.30
C ALA A 78 9.22 12.90 -10.01
N ILE A 79 9.94 11.97 -10.63
CA ILE A 79 9.76 10.53 -10.41
C ILE A 79 10.74 10.10 -9.33
N ALA A 80 10.23 9.47 -8.27
CA ALA A 80 11.04 8.79 -7.28
C ALA A 80 10.77 7.28 -7.33
N SER A 81 11.70 6.48 -6.82
CA SER A 81 11.55 5.03 -6.76
C SER A 81 11.87 4.50 -5.38
N VAL A 82 11.17 3.43 -5.00
CA VAL A 82 11.36 2.73 -3.74
C VAL A 82 11.56 1.25 -4.02
N GLY A 83 12.59 0.68 -3.41
CA GLY A 83 12.89 -0.75 -3.43
C GLY A 83 12.83 -1.35 -2.02
N ARG A 84 13.15 -2.64 -1.93
CA ARG A 84 13.14 -3.41 -0.68
C ARG A 84 14.00 -2.74 0.41
N GLY A 85 13.50 -2.77 1.65
CA GLY A 85 14.16 -2.17 2.83
C GLY A 85 13.86 -0.68 3.04
N ARG A 86 13.15 -0.06 2.09
CA ARG A 86 12.63 1.30 2.19
C ARG A 86 11.12 1.29 2.02
N PHE A 87 10.48 2.41 2.31
CA PHE A 87 9.07 2.61 2.07
C PHE A 87 8.84 4.02 1.50
N ALA A 88 7.72 4.20 0.81
CA ALA A 88 7.26 5.51 0.37
C ALA A 88 6.00 5.89 1.15
N ALA A 89 5.97 7.07 1.76
CA ALA A 89 4.75 7.68 2.29
C ALA A 89 4.26 8.70 1.26
N LEU A 90 3.04 8.55 0.77
CA LEU A 90 2.46 9.31 -0.33
C LEU A 90 1.06 9.81 0.05
N PRO A 91 0.57 10.92 -0.52
CA PRO A 91 -0.86 11.18 -0.58
C PRO A 91 -1.59 9.99 -1.20
N ALA A 92 -2.82 9.74 -0.77
CA ALA A 92 -3.63 8.65 -1.32
C ALA A 92 -3.83 8.75 -2.85
N SER A 93 -3.79 9.96 -3.41
CA SER A 93 -3.68 10.19 -4.85
C SER A 93 -2.23 10.03 -5.33
N ALA A 94 -1.95 8.92 -5.99
CA ALA A 94 -0.65 8.62 -6.56
C ALA A 94 -0.77 7.73 -7.80
N THR A 95 0.17 7.93 -8.72
CA THR A 95 0.46 6.97 -9.80
C THR A 95 1.67 6.15 -9.36
N LEU A 96 1.52 4.83 -9.41
CA LEU A 96 2.56 3.85 -9.11
C LEU A 96 2.88 3.06 -10.37
N THR A 97 4.15 3.01 -10.77
CA THR A 97 4.60 2.32 -11.98
C THR A 97 5.62 1.26 -11.63
N THR A 98 5.50 0.11 -12.26
CA THR A 98 6.42 -1.04 -12.10
C THR A 98 6.77 -1.57 -13.49
N GLY A 99 8.07 -1.72 -13.77
CA GLY A 99 8.58 -2.20 -15.06
C GLY A 99 8.73 -3.73 -15.13
N ALA A 100 8.53 -4.43 -14.02
CA ALA A 100 8.65 -5.88 -13.88
C ALA A 100 7.60 -6.38 -12.86
N PRO A 101 7.36 -7.69 -12.75
CA PRO A 101 6.58 -8.24 -11.65
C PRO A 101 7.09 -7.74 -10.29
N SER A 102 6.16 -7.40 -9.40
CA SER A 102 6.48 -6.81 -8.10
C SER A 102 5.51 -7.27 -7.02
N ALA A 103 6.00 -7.28 -5.78
CA ALA A 103 5.19 -7.51 -4.60
C ALA A 103 5.36 -6.36 -3.61
N ARG A 104 4.29 -5.96 -2.94
CA ARG A 104 4.33 -4.92 -1.92
C ARG A 104 3.23 -5.07 -0.88
N ILE A 105 3.46 -4.41 0.25
CA ILE A 105 2.43 -4.08 1.21
C ILE A 105 2.02 -2.62 0.97
N GLU A 106 0.74 -2.36 1.11
CA GLU A 106 0.18 -1.01 1.14
C GLU A 106 -0.62 -0.83 2.43
N LEU A 107 -0.37 0.29 3.12
CA LEU A 107 -1.22 0.77 4.20
C LEU A 107 -1.84 2.08 3.78
N LEU A 108 -3.17 2.13 3.76
CA LEU A 108 -3.91 3.37 3.63
C LEU A 108 -4.44 3.73 5.02
N ILE A 109 -4.04 4.88 5.53
CA ILE A 109 -4.47 5.38 6.84
C ILE A 109 -4.97 6.82 6.72
N ARG A 110 -5.86 7.24 7.63
CA ARG A 110 -6.29 8.64 7.73
C ARG A 110 -5.75 9.25 9.04
N PRO A 111 -4.52 9.78 9.05
CA PRO A 111 -3.98 10.41 10.26
C PRO A 111 -4.71 11.72 10.57
N PRO A 112 -4.82 12.11 11.85
CA PRO A 112 -5.26 13.44 12.21
C PRO A 112 -4.17 14.45 11.85
N GLY A 113 -4.33 15.18 10.75
CA GLY A 113 -3.39 16.23 10.34
C GLY A 113 -3.23 16.36 8.83
N PRO A 114 -2.33 17.26 8.37
CA PRO A 114 -2.03 17.40 6.96
C PRO A 114 -1.40 16.11 6.42
N SER A 115 -1.76 15.75 5.18
CA SER A 115 -1.12 14.63 4.47
C SER A 115 0.39 14.91 4.37
N PRO A 116 1.27 13.94 4.69
CA PRO A 116 2.71 14.14 4.64
C PRO A 116 3.14 14.43 3.21
N GLU A 117 4.21 15.22 3.08
CA GLU A 117 4.90 15.34 1.81
C GLU A 117 5.41 13.97 1.37
N ARG A 118 5.40 13.72 0.05
CA ARG A 118 5.88 12.44 -0.52
C ARG A 118 7.33 12.23 -0.13
N ALA A 119 7.61 11.13 0.55
CA ALA A 119 8.95 10.80 0.98
C ALA A 119 9.24 9.32 0.80
N VAL A 120 10.36 9.00 0.14
CA VAL A 120 11.03 7.71 0.31
C VAL A 120 11.79 7.79 1.61
N ARG A 121 11.64 6.77 2.46
CA ARG A 121 12.27 6.72 3.78
C ARG A 121 12.74 5.32 4.11
N SER A 122 13.60 5.23 5.11
CA SER A 122 14.05 3.98 5.73
C SER A 122 13.80 4.03 7.23
N SER A 123 13.51 2.90 7.85
CA SER A 123 13.31 2.80 9.30
C SER A 123 13.79 1.45 9.81
N PRO A 124 14.53 1.38 10.93
CA PRO A 124 14.89 0.11 11.55
C PRO A 124 13.67 -0.66 12.07
N ALA A 125 12.55 0.01 12.31
CA ALA A 125 11.30 -0.61 12.74
C ALA A 125 10.44 -1.14 11.58
N LEU A 126 10.81 -0.87 10.32
CA LEU A 126 10.06 -1.32 9.15
C LEU A 126 9.84 -2.85 9.10
N PRO A 127 10.82 -3.71 9.44
CA PRO A 127 10.61 -5.16 9.45
C PRO A 127 9.52 -5.60 10.42
N VAL A 128 9.34 -4.90 11.54
CA VAL A 128 8.29 -5.19 12.52
C VAL A 128 6.92 -4.88 11.92
N LEU A 129 6.77 -3.73 11.25
CA LEU A 129 5.55 -3.38 10.53
C LEU A 129 5.20 -4.40 9.45
N VAL A 130 6.19 -4.84 8.66
CA VAL A 130 6.00 -5.87 7.64
C VAL A 130 5.58 -7.21 8.25
N ALA A 131 6.20 -7.63 9.35
CA ALA A 131 5.85 -8.87 10.04
C ALA A 131 4.42 -8.81 10.59
N THR A 132 4.05 -7.72 11.27
CA THR A 132 2.69 -7.50 11.78
C THR A 132 1.65 -7.50 10.67
N ALA A 133 1.92 -6.78 9.58
CA ALA A 133 1.02 -6.74 8.43
C ALA A 133 0.79 -8.14 7.82
N ASN A 134 1.86 -8.92 7.64
CA ASN A 134 1.73 -10.29 7.15
C ASN A 134 0.95 -11.17 8.14
N ALA A 135 1.22 -11.08 9.44
CA ALA A 135 0.48 -11.84 10.45
C ALA A 135 -1.03 -11.53 10.43
N ILE A 136 -1.41 -10.27 10.25
CA ILE A 136 -2.83 -9.86 10.12
C ILE A 136 -3.45 -10.45 8.85
N LEU A 137 -2.75 -10.37 7.71
CA LEU A 137 -3.27 -10.84 6.41
C LEU A 137 -3.31 -12.36 6.28
N ASP A 138 -2.42 -13.06 6.97
CA ASP A 138 -2.36 -14.52 7.02
C ASP A 138 -3.26 -15.09 8.12
N GLY A 139 -3.67 -14.26 9.08
CA GLY A 139 -4.65 -14.60 10.10
C GLY A 139 -6.04 -14.79 9.50
N ALA A 140 -6.70 -15.91 9.82
CA ALA A 140 -8.10 -16.14 9.50
C ALA A 140 -9.01 -15.36 10.47
N LEU A 141 -8.89 -14.02 10.46
CA LEU A 141 -9.65 -13.13 11.33
C LEU A 141 -11.07 -12.94 10.78
N ASP A 142 -12.06 -13.15 11.64
CA ASP A 142 -13.46 -12.86 11.29
C ASP A 142 -13.62 -11.34 11.06
N PRO A 143 -14.26 -10.90 9.95
CA PRO A 143 -14.63 -9.52 9.74
C PRO A 143 -15.35 -8.86 10.94
N GLU A 144 -16.15 -9.63 11.68
CA GLU A 144 -16.95 -9.16 12.82
C GLU A 144 -16.23 -9.34 14.17
N GLU A 145 -14.95 -9.75 14.17
CA GLU A 145 -14.22 -9.99 15.41
C GLU A 145 -14.01 -8.68 16.19
N PRO A 146 -14.36 -8.63 17.51
CA PRO A 146 -14.20 -7.42 18.31
C PRO A 146 -12.75 -6.90 18.40
N SER A 147 -11.76 -7.78 18.21
CA SER A 147 -10.32 -7.44 18.23
C SER A 147 -9.89 -6.58 17.04
N ARG A 148 -10.70 -6.51 15.97
CA ARG A 148 -10.35 -5.86 14.69
C ARG A 148 -10.07 -4.37 14.81
N ALA A 149 -10.87 -3.64 15.59
CA ALA A 149 -10.63 -2.23 15.86
C ALA A 149 -9.30 -2.02 16.62
N GLY A 150 -9.03 -2.87 17.62
CA GLY A 150 -7.78 -2.84 18.38
C GLY A 150 -6.54 -3.13 17.52
N LEU A 151 -6.64 -4.08 16.59
CA LEU A 151 -5.59 -4.35 15.60
C LEU A 151 -5.36 -3.15 14.66
N GLY A 152 -6.43 -2.45 14.27
CA GLY A 152 -6.34 -1.23 13.47
C GLY A 152 -5.53 -0.15 14.18
N SER A 153 -5.91 0.18 15.41
CA SER A 153 -5.19 1.16 16.23
C SER A 153 -3.74 0.74 16.55
N ALA A 154 -3.49 -0.55 16.74
CA ALA A 154 -2.12 -1.06 16.92
C ALA A 154 -1.27 -0.86 15.65
N LEU A 155 -1.85 -1.11 14.48
CA LEU A 155 -1.19 -0.93 13.19
C LEU A 155 -0.90 0.56 12.91
N GLU A 156 -1.84 1.46 13.22
CA GLU A 156 -1.64 2.92 13.15
C GLU A 156 -0.50 3.37 14.07
N SER A 157 -0.50 2.92 15.32
CA SER A 157 0.53 3.27 16.30
C SER A 157 1.92 2.79 15.87
N LEU A 158 2.00 1.56 15.33
CA LEU A 158 3.23 1.01 14.80
C LEU A 158 3.72 1.79 13.58
N LEU A 159 2.81 2.16 12.66
CA LEU A 159 3.16 2.98 11.52
C LEU A 159 3.63 4.38 11.95
N ALA A 160 2.97 5.01 12.91
CA ALA A 160 3.40 6.29 13.46
C ALA A 160 4.82 6.22 14.04
N ALA A 161 5.15 5.15 14.76
CA ALA A 161 6.50 4.91 15.27
C ALA A 161 7.52 4.70 14.14
N VAL A 162 7.18 3.95 13.09
CA VAL A 162 8.02 3.78 11.89
C VAL A 162 8.30 5.13 11.22
N LEU A 163 7.27 5.96 11.05
CA LEU A 163 7.39 7.29 10.46
C LEU A 163 8.24 8.23 11.32
N ALA A 164 8.02 8.26 12.64
CA ALA A 164 8.80 9.08 13.57
C ALA A 164 10.29 8.69 13.60
N GLY A 165 10.59 7.39 13.56
CA GLY A 165 11.95 6.86 13.59
C GLY A 165 12.61 6.71 12.21
N SER A 166 12.05 7.31 11.16
CA SER A 166 12.55 7.12 9.80
C SER A 166 13.46 8.26 9.32
N ALA A 167 14.47 7.87 8.56
CA ALA A 167 15.39 8.76 7.87
C ALA A 167 15.04 8.82 6.36
N PRO A 168 15.41 9.90 5.65
CA PRO A 168 15.33 9.96 4.19
C PRO A 168 15.94 8.74 3.51
#